data_AF-A0A3B3I2J2-F1
#
_entry.id   AF-A0A3B3I2J2-F1
#
_cell.length_a   1.000
_cell.length_b   1.000
_cell.length_c   1.000
_cell.angle_alpha   90.00
_cell.angle_beta   90.00
_cell.angle_gamma   90.00
#
_symmetry.space_group_name_H-M   'P 1'
#
loop_
_entity.id
_entity.type
_entity.pdbx_description
1 polymer ?
#
loop_
_entity_poly.entity_id
_entity_poly.type
_entity_poly.pdbx_seq_one_letter_code
_entity_poly.pdbx_strand_id
1 'polypeptide(L)'
;APPQCHLWIVVWVCSSLTGSQFCSSGMDCNTINGIATCVDPCTNYTVLNDAWRSVLNTDSSNLHCDNEIKRNTWHRMFLGENNAQIPNTCVGQIFRCGTAAPLWINGAHPTQADGIVSRPVCGYWSGSCCFYSSNPIKAKLCYGSYYVYKLDTASTCWLAYCTGTVIFQSIEGIVEMCFK
;
A
#
# COMPACT_ATOMS: atom_id res chain seq x y z
N ALA A 1 30.04 2.92 -35.50
CA ALA A 1 29.24 3.39 -34.35
C ALA A 1 28.26 4.43 -34.86
N PRO A 2 27.03 4.61 -34.35
CA PRO A 2 26.26 3.96 -33.24
C PRO A 2 24.91 3.34 -33.77
N PRO A 3 23.88 2.96 -32.96
CA PRO A 3 23.77 2.89 -31.50
C PRO A 3 23.47 1.48 -30.94
N GLN A 4 23.88 1.27 -29.68
CA GLN A 4 23.44 0.15 -28.84
C GLN A 4 22.11 0.50 -28.16
N CYS A 5 21.18 -0.45 -28.18
CA CYS A 5 20.01 -0.48 -27.29
C CYS A 5 20.10 -1.77 -26.46
N HIS A 6 20.56 -1.68 -25.21
CA HIS A 6 20.45 -2.80 -24.26
C HIS A 6 19.03 -2.80 -23.66
N LEU A 7 18.22 -3.74 -24.13
CA LEU A 7 16.86 -3.98 -23.68
C LEU A 7 16.90 -4.82 -22.40
N TRP A 8 16.99 -4.19 -21.23
CA TRP A 8 16.80 -4.88 -19.95
C TRP A 8 15.30 -5.07 -19.71
N ILE A 9 14.65 -6.01 -20.38
CA ILE A 9 13.31 -6.45 -19.94
C ILE A 9 13.55 -7.32 -18.70
N VAL A 10 13.24 -6.80 -17.52
CA VAL A 10 13.12 -7.63 -16.31
C VAL A 10 11.82 -8.42 -16.46
N VAL A 11 11.88 -9.53 -17.20
CA VAL A 11 10.74 -10.44 -17.36
C VAL A 11 10.63 -11.28 -16.09
N TRP A 12 9.53 -11.12 -15.35
CA TRP A 12 9.29 -11.93 -14.15
C TRP A 12 8.65 -13.26 -14.57
N VAL A 13 9.32 -14.38 -14.26
CA VAL A 13 8.77 -15.72 -14.49
C VAL A 13 7.84 -16.09 -13.33
N CYS A 14 6.58 -16.34 -13.66
CA CYS A 14 5.55 -16.81 -12.75
C CYS A 14 5.37 -18.32 -12.94
N SER A 15 5.85 -19.12 -11.98
CA SER A 15 5.92 -20.58 -12.09
C SER A 15 5.03 -21.28 -11.06
N SER A 16 4.44 -22.41 -11.47
CA SER A 16 3.75 -23.38 -10.61
C SER A 16 4.18 -24.80 -10.97
N LEU A 17 3.69 -25.81 -10.25
CA LEU A 17 3.94 -27.22 -10.54
C LEU A 17 3.45 -27.66 -11.93
N THR A 18 2.52 -26.92 -12.54
CA THR A 18 1.86 -27.28 -13.80
C THR A 18 2.27 -26.40 -14.99
N GLY A 19 3.14 -25.40 -14.79
CA GLY A 19 3.61 -24.53 -15.88
C GLY A 19 4.21 -23.21 -15.40
N SER A 20 4.87 -22.49 -16.31
CA SER A 20 5.44 -21.16 -16.08
C SER A 20 5.04 -20.18 -17.19
N GLN A 21 4.81 -18.93 -16.82
CA GLN A 21 4.50 -17.85 -17.76
C GLN A 21 5.25 -16.58 -17.42
N PHE A 22 5.47 -15.73 -18.41
CA PHE A 22 6.14 -14.44 -18.25
C PHE A 22 5.13 -13.35 -17.94
N CYS A 23 5.25 -12.72 -16.77
CA CYS A 23 4.40 -11.59 -16.42
C CYS A 23 4.93 -10.31 -17.07
N SER A 24 4.00 -9.51 -17.60
CA SER A 24 4.32 -8.14 -18.02
C SER A 24 4.73 -7.28 -16.82
N SER A 25 5.44 -6.18 -17.08
CA SER A 25 5.81 -5.23 -16.04
C SER A 25 4.58 -4.73 -15.28
N GLY A 26 4.66 -4.68 -13.95
CA GLY A 26 3.57 -4.23 -13.09
C GLY A 26 2.45 -5.25 -12.85
N MET A 27 2.59 -6.51 -13.30
CA MET A 27 1.71 -7.61 -12.89
C MET A 27 2.30 -8.37 -11.70
N ASP A 28 1.44 -8.99 -10.90
CA ASP A 28 1.83 -9.84 -9.78
C ASP A 28 1.45 -11.30 -10.07
N CYS A 29 2.31 -12.22 -9.63
CA CYS A 29 2.08 -13.66 -9.79
C CYS A 29 1.24 -14.18 -8.62
N ASN A 30 0.02 -14.63 -8.91
CA ASN A 30 -0.91 -15.20 -7.94
C ASN A 30 -1.29 -16.64 -8.32
N THR A 31 -1.68 -17.44 -7.34
CA THR A 31 -2.15 -18.82 -7.59
C THR A 31 -3.69 -18.83 -7.58
N ILE A 32 -4.30 -19.08 -8.73
CA ILE A 32 -5.76 -19.19 -8.88
C ILE A 32 -6.07 -20.65 -9.21
N ASN A 33 -6.84 -21.33 -8.35
CA ASN A 33 -7.18 -22.75 -8.53
C ASN A 33 -5.96 -23.68 -8.77
N GLY A 34 -4.84 -23.40 -8.09
CA GLY A 34 -3.59 -24.16 -8.24
C GLY A 34 -2.72 -23.78 -9.45
N ILE A 35 -3.13 -22.80 -10.25
CA ILE A 35 -2.42 -22.34 -11.45
C ILE A 35 -1.79 -20.97 -11.20
N ALA A 36 -0.48 -20.85 -11.43
CA ALA A 36 0.23 -19.57 -11.38
C ALA A 36 -0.23 -18.66 -12.52
N THR A 37 -0.91 -17.56 -12.16
CA THR A 37 -1.53 -16.60 -13.06
C THR A 37 -0.93 -15.21 -12.87
N CYS A 38 -0.53 -14.56 -13.95
CA CYS A 38 -0.17 -13.14 -13.93
C CYS A 38 -1.44 -12.30 -13.84
N VAL A 39 -1.56 -11.49 -12.80
CA VAL A 39 -2.74 -10.69 -12.52
C VAL A 39 -2.34 -9.24 -12.34
N ASP A 40 -3.09 -8.31 -12.93
CA ASP A 40 -2.93 -6.91 -12.60
C ASP A 40 -3.62 -6.61 -11.26
N PRO A 41 -2.88 -6.23 -10.21
CA PRO A 41 -3.48 -5.88 -8.93
C PRO A 41 -4.39 -4.65 -8.99
N CYS A 42 -4.36 -3.87 -10.07
CA CYS A 42 -5.28 -2.76 -10.29
C CYS A 42 -6.70 -3.19 -10.64
N THR A 43 -6.90 -4.44 -11.07
CA THR A 43 -8.22 -5.00 -11.41
C THR A 43 -8.62 -6.17 -10.51
N ASN A 44 -7.69 -6.70 -9.70
CA ASN A 44 -7.94 -7.78 -8.76
C ASN A 44 -7.42 -7.41 -7.36
N TYR A 45 -8.31 -6.86 -6.54
CA TYR A 45 -8.04 -6.47 -5.17
C TYR A 45 -9.30 -6.67 -4.31
N THR A 46 -9.12 -6.75 -2.99
CA THR A 46 -10.20 -6.64 -2.00
C THR A 46 -10.31 -5.21 -1.49
N VAL A 47 -11.52 -4.81 -1.09
CA VAL A 47 -11.77 -3.46 -0.56
C VAL A 47 -11.57 -3.45 0.95
N LEU A 48 -10.87 -2.44 1.44
CA LEU A 48 -10.84 -2.05 2.85
C LEU A 48 -11.48 -0.67 2.96
N ASN A 49 -12.64 -0.59 3.63
CA ASN A 49 -13.41 0.65 3.79
C ASN A 49 -13.87 0.83 5.24
N ASP A 50 -13.00 0.47 6.19
CA ASP A 50 -13.29 0.62 7.60
C ASP A 50 -13.07 2.07 8.03
N ALA A 51 -14.12 2.76 8.47
CA ALA A 51 -14.04 4.15 8.89
C ALA A 51 -13.04 4.38 10.04
N TRP A 52 -12.87 3.37 10.91
CA TRP A 52 -11.95 3.45 12.04
C TRP A 52 -10.49 3.61 11.62
N ARG A 53 -10.11 3.21 10.38
CA ARG A 53 -8.74 3.32 9.86
C ARG A 53 -8.32 4.75 9.54
N SER A 54 -9.26 5.71 9.53
CA SER A 54 -8.97 7.10 9.20
C SER A 54 -7.87 7.68 10.09
N VAL A 55 -6.91 8.41 9.51
CA VAL A 55 -5.95 9.22 10.27
C VAL A 55 -6.61 10.28 11.14
N LEU A 56 -7.86 10.65 10.83
CA LEU A 56 -8.68 11.56 11.63
C LEU A 56 -9.41 10.85 12.78
N ASN A 57 -9.43 9.51 12.80
CA ASN A 57 -10.05 8.77 13.88
C ASN A 57 -9.20 8.88 15.15
N THR A 58 -9.83 9.42 16.20
CA THR A 58 -9.24 9.63 17.51
C THR A 58 -9.88 8.75 18.59
N ASP A 59 -10.84 7.90 18.21
CA ASP A 59 -11.53 7.02 19.14
C ASP A 59 -10.62 5.88 19.62
N SER A 60 -10.45 5.80 20.94
CA SER A 60 -9.64 4.81 21.62
C SER A 60 -10.47 3.82 22.45
N SER A 61 -11.79 3.84 22.33
CA SER A 61 -12.70 2.97 23.09
C SER A 61 -12.72 1.54 22.58
N ASN A 62 -12.58 1.36 21.26
CA ASN A 62 -12.49 0.07 20.60
C ASN A 62 -11.31 0.07 19.63
N LEU A 63 -10.25 -0.66 19.99
CA LEU A 63 -9.02 -0.73 19.21
C LEU A 63 -9.00 -1.99 18.35
N HIS A 64 -8.52 -1.82 17.13
CA HIS A 64 -8.42 -2.82 16.09
C HIS A 64 -6.95 -3.12 15.76
N CYS A 65 -6.71 -4.28 15.16
CA CYS A 65 -5.40 -4.70 14.71
C CYS A 65 -5.52 -5.49 13.39
N ASP A 66 -4.49 -5.45 12.55
CA ASP A 66 -4.43 -6.14 11.25
C ASP A 66 -3.67 -7.48 11.33
N ASN A 67 -3.81 -8.22 12.43
CA ASN A 67 -3.23 -9.55 12.59
C ASN A 67 -3.94 -10.62 11.72
N GLU A 68 -5.22 -10.39 11.40
CA GLU A 68 -6.05 -11.27 10.56
C GLU A 68 -6.22 -10.74 9.12
N ILE A 69 -5.50 -9.69 8.75
CA ILE A 69 -5.55 -9.18 7.38
C ILE A 69 -5.10 -10.26 6.40
N LYS A 70 -5.81 -10.38 5.27
CA LYS A 70 -5.49 -11.40 4.27
C LYS A 70 -4.12 -11.12 3.64
N ARG A 71 -3.11 -11.86 4.11
CA ARG A 71 -1.77 -11.89 3.51
C ARG A 71 -1.85 -12.31 2.05
N ASN A 72 -0.89 -11.87 1.26
CA ASN A 72 -0.77 -12.20 -0.17
C ASN A 72 -1.97 -11.77 -1.03
N THR A 73 -2.85 -10.92 -0.50
CA THR A 73 -3.98 -10.35 -1.20
C THR A 73 -3.73 -8.86 -1.41
N TRP A 74 -4.11 -8.34 -2.58
CA TRP A 74 -4.05 -6.92 -2.86
C TRP A 74 -5.27 -6.22 -2.29
N HIS A 75 -5.09 -5.06 -1.68
CA HIS A 75 -6.14 -4.28 -1.05
C HIS A 75 -6.20 -2.88 -1.65
N ARG A 76 -7.41 -2.38 -1.87
CA ARG A 76 -7.69 -0.97 -2.17
C ARG A 76 -8.39 -0.33 -0.98
N MET A 77 -7.87 0.81 -0.55
CA MET A 77 -8.39 1.52 0.62
C MET A 77 -9.39 2.60 0.22
N PHE A 78 -10.42 2.74 1.04
CA PHE A 78 -11.44 3.78 0.94
C PHE A 78 -11.73 4.37 2.31
N LEU A 79 -12.23 5.60 2.32
CA LEU A 79 -12.89 6.21 3.47
C LEU A 79 -14.25 6.71 3.00
N GLY A 80 -15.29 5.91 3.25
CA GLY A 80 -16.61 6.12 2.67
C GLY A 80 -16.57 5.89 1.17
N GLU A 81 -16.93 6.92 0.40
CA GLU A 81 -16.91 6.87 -1.07
C GLU A 81 -15.61 7.42 -1.68
N ASN A 82 -14.69 7.91 -0.83
CA ASN A 82 -13.46 8.57 -1.29
C ASN A 82 -12.29 7.59 -1.43
N ASN A 83 -11.47 7.81 -2.46
CA ASN A 83 -10.17 7.16 -2.57
C ASN A 83 -9.30 7.50 -1.37
N ALA A 84 -8.67 6.46 -0.82
CA ALA A 84 -7.78 6.63 0.31
C ALA A 84 -6.50 5.81 0.14
N GLN A 85 -5.49 6.19 0.91
CA GLN A 85 -4.15 5.63 0.83
C GLN A 85 -3.55 5.48 2.22
N ILE A 86 -2.59 4.59 2.39
CA ILE A 86 -1.79 4.54 3.62
C ILE A 86 -0.97 5.82 3.67
N PRO A 87 -0.91 6.55 4.80
CA PRO A 87 -0.07 7.74 4.88
C PRO A 87 1.41 7.36 4.64
N ASN A 88 2.12 8.19 3.87
CA ASN A 88 3.57 8.10 3.71
C ASN A 88 4.34 9.04 4.66
N THR A 89 3.63 9.61 5.62
CA THR A 89 4.16 10.45 6.68
C THR A 89 3.75 9.87 8.02
N CYS A 90 4.62 10.01 9.01
CA CYS A 90 4.35 9.54 10.36
C CYS A 90 3.08 10.17 10.92
N VAL A 91 2.19 9.35 11.48
CA VAL A 91 0.95 9.79 12.14
C VAL A 91 1.25 10.50 13.46
N GLY A 92 2.35 10.13 14.12
CA GLY A 92 2.93 10.89 15.23
C GLY A 92 2.25 10.75 16.59
N GLN A 93 1.23 9.89 16.73
CA GLN A 93 0.49 9.69 17.99
C GLN A 93 0.00 8.25 18.13
N ILE A 94 -0.10 7.75 19.37
CA ILE A 94 -0.78 6.48 19.69
C ILE A 94 -2.29 6.67 19.65
N PHE A 95 -3.06 5.57 19.56
CA PHE A 95 -4.53 5.62 19.54
C PHE A 95 -5.11 6.47 18.40
N ARG A 96 -4.49 6.35 17.23
CA ARG A 96 -4.97 6.92 15.97
C ARG A 96 -5.37 5.79 15.03
N CYS A 97 -6.23 6.09 14.06
CA CYS A 97 -6.67 5.09 13.07
C CYS A 97 -7.27 3.85 13.74
N GLY A 98 -7.95 4.04 14.89
CA GLY A 98 -8.59 2.96 15.63
C GLY A 98 -7.64 1.87 16.09
N THR A 99 -6.35 2.15 16.27
CA THR A 99 -5.35 1.16 16.71
C THR A 99 -4.37 1.77 17.73
N ALA A 100 -3.69 0.94 18.50
CA ALA A 100 -2.77 1.42 19.53
C ALA A 100 -1.50 2.02 18.92
N ALA A 101 -0.91 1.33 17.94
CA ALA A 101 0.32 1.69 17.26
C ALA A 101 0.06 1.81 15.74
N PRO A 102 -0.20 3.02 15.23
CA PRO A 102 -0.62 3.19 13.85
C PRO A 102 0.51 2.92 12.86
N LEU A 103 0.23 2.10 11.84
CA LEU A 103 1.16 1.76 10.77
C LEU A 103 1.04 2.72 9.58
N TRP A 104 2.19 3.09 9.02
CA TRP A 104 2.33 4.01 7.90
C TRP A 104 3.51 3.59 6.99
N ILE A 105 3.54 4.07 5.75
CA ILE A 105 4.61 3.76 4.79
C ILE A 105 5.79 4.71 5.00
N ASN A 106 6.98 4.15 5.22
CA ASN A 106 8.20 4.96 5.35
C ASN A 106 8.89 5.16 3.99
N GLY A 107 8.31 6.02 3.16
CA GLY A 107 8.86 6.36 1.86
C GLY A 107 7.80 6.88 0.89
N ALA A 108 8.22 7.43 -0.25
CA ALA A 108 7.28 7.96 -1.25
C ALA A 108 6.42 6.84 -1.86
N HIS A 109 5.14 7.11 -2.11
CA HIS A 109 4.30 6.23 -2.90
C HIS A 109 4.86 6.03 -4.32
N PRO A 110 4.61 4.88 -4.98
CA PRO A 110 5.04 4.67 -6.36
C PRO A 110 4.39 5.67 -7.31
N THR A 111 5.11 5.97 -8.39
CA THR A 111 4.58 6.61 -9.60
C THR A 111 4.02 5.54 -10.56
N GLN A 112 3.37 5.98 -11.63
CA GLN A 112 2.84 5.08 -12.66
C GLN A 112 3.97 4.27 -13.35
N ALA A 113 5.15 4.88 -13.50
CA ALA A 113 6.31 4.27 -14.16
C ALA A 113 7.01 3.22 -13.28
N ASP A 114 6.92 3.35 -11.96
CA ASP A 114 7.57 2.44 -11.01
C ASP A 114 6.94 1.03 -11.00
N GLY A 115 5.66 0.92 -11.39
CA GLY A 115 4.92 -0.33 -11.33
C GLY A 115 4.74 -0.83 -9.89
N ILE A 116 5.07 -2.11 -9.65
CA ILE A 116 4.99 -2.72 -8.32
C ILE A 116 6.31 -2.49 -7.58
N VAL A 117 6.24 -1.80 -6.44
CA VAL A 117 7.40 -1.52 -5.61
C VAL A 117 7.24 -2.05 -4.20
N SER A 118 8.35 -2.41 -3.57
CA SER A 118 8.39 -2.70 -2.14
C SER A 118 8.51 -1.40 -1.33
N ARG A 119 7.78 -1.32 -0.21
CA ARG A 119 7.79 -0.17 0.69
C ARG A 119 7.92 -0.62 2.14
N PRO A 120 8.89 -0.08 2.90
CA PRO A 120 9.00 -0.36 4.32
C PRO A 120 7.82 0.26 5.06
N VAL A 121 7.40 -0.42 6.13
CA VAL A 121 6.27 0.00 6.97
C VAL A 121 6.77 0.20 8.40
N CYS A 122 6.39 1.33 8.96
CA CYS A 122 6.74 1.73 10.32
C CYS A 122 5.48 1.87 11.17
N GLY A 123 5.60 1.57 12.46
CA GLY A 123 4.57 1.82 13.46
C GLY A 123 5.04 2.86 14.48
N TYR A 124 4.18 3.85 14.74
CA TYR A 124 4.45 4.84 15.77
C TYR A 124 4.23 4.26 17.17
N TRP A 125 5.20 4.47 18.07
CA TRP A 125 5.05 4.16 19.49
C TRP A 125 6.03 4.99 20.33
N SER A 126 5.59 5.40 21.52
CA SER A 126 6.46 6.05 22.53
C SER A 126 7.33 7.20 22.00
N GLY A 127 6.78 8.08 21.16
CA GLY A 127 7.50 9.23 20.60
C GLY A 127 8.38 8.92 19.37
N SER A 128 8.52 7.64 19.00
CA SER A 128 9.26 7.23 17.81
C SER A 128 8.30 6.92 16.66
N CYS A 129 8.54 7.54 15.51
CA CYS A 129 7.81 7.29 14.27
C CYS A 129 8.00 5.90 13.69
N CYS A 130 9.11 5.22 14.02
CA CYS A 130 9.37 3.87 13.57
C CYS A 130 9.88 3.03 14.73
N PHE A 131 9.07 2.91 15.78
CA PHE A 131 9.37 2.02 16.89
C PHE A 131 9.16 0.57 16.47
N TYR A 132 8.02 0.29 15.82
CA TYR A 132 7.75 -0.99 15.21
C TYR A 132 8.19 -0.95 13.75
N SER A 133 8.96 -1.95 13.34
CA SER A 133 9.27 -2.22 11.94
C SER A 133 8.46 -3.44 11.51
N SER A 134 7.59 -3.26 10.52
CA SER A 134 6.83 -4.36 9.92
C SER A 134 7.52 -4.84 8.65
N ASN A 135 7.14 -6.04 8.20
CA ASN A 135 7.61 -6.54 6.92
C ASN A 135 7.22 -5.55 5.80
N PRO A 136 8.11 -5.32 4.81
CA PRO A 136 7.78 -4.47 3.68
C PRO A 136 6.53 -4.96 2.94
N ILE A 137 5.69 -4.02 2.53
CA ILE A 137 4.50 -4.29 1.72
C ILE A 137 4.80 -3.98 0.25
N LYS A 138 3.99 -4.53 -0.67
CA LYS A 138 4.02 -4.08 -2.07
C LYS A 138 2.99 -2.97 -2.28
N ALA A 139 3.33 -1.99 -3.10
CA ALA A 139 2.42 -0.93 -3.53
C ALA A 139 2.49 -0.73 -5.04
N LYS A 140 1.39 -0.30 -5.65
CA LYS A 140 1.33 0.10 -7.07
C LYS A 140 0.33 1.25 -7.24
N LEU A 141 0.66 2.22 -8.09
CA LEU A 141 -0.27 3.24 -8.58
C LEU A 141 -1.03 2.72 -9.80
N CYS A 142 -2.35 2.82 -9.76
CA CYS A 142 -3.24 2.38 -10.82
C CYS A 142 -3.77 3.57 -11.63
N TYR A 143 -4.12 3.30 -12.90
CA TYR A 143 -4.88 4.25 -13.72
C TYR A 143 -6.17 4.63 -13.00
N GLY A 144 -6.53 5.92 -13.01
CA GLY A 144 -7.60 6.45 -12.15
C GLY A 144 -7.11 6.95 -10.79
N SER A 145 -5.78 7.05 -10.61
CA SER A 145 -5.12 7.73 -9.49
C SER A 145 -5.49 7.19 -8.11
N TYR A 146 -5.43 5.87 -7.96
CA TYR A 146 -5.57 5.18 -6.68
C TYR A 146 -4.46 4.16 -6.48
N TYR A 147 -4.17 3.87 -5.21
CA TYR A 147 -3.15 2.89 -4.83
C TYR A 147 -3.78 1.56 -4.47
N VAL A 148 -3.06 0.49 -4.79
CA VAL A 148 -3.32 -0.86 -4.28
C VAL A 148 -2.10 -1.35 -3.52
N TYR A 149 -2.35 -2.12 -2.46
CA TYR A 149 -1.32 -2.57 -1.53
C TYR A 149 -1.42 -4.08 -1.28
N LYS A 150 -0.31 -4.80 -1.41
CA LYS A 150 -0.18 -6.19 -0.93
C LYS A 150 0.35 -6.13 0.50
N LEU A 151 -0.57 -6.13 1.45
CA LEU A 151 -0.29 -5.94 2.87
C LEU A 151 0.25 -7.22 3.51
N ASP A 152 1.05 -7.04 4.55
CA ASP A 152 1.47 -8.14 5.42
C ASP A 152 0.72 -8.09 6.75
N THR A 153 0.58 -9.24 7.38
CA THR A 153 -0.06 -9.37 8.71
C THR A 153 0.75 -8.62 9.75
N ALA A 154 0.05 -7.87 10.61
CA ALA A 154 0.66 -7.26 11.77
C ALA A 154 1.28 -8.33 12.68
N SER A 155 2.52 -8.12 13.13
CA SER A 155 3.25 -9.08 13.98
C SER A 155 2.65 -9.21 15.38
N THR A 156 1.88 -8.22 15.83
CA THR A 156 1.19 -8.19 17.13
C THR A 156 -0.17 -7.50 17.01
N CYS A 157 -1.12 -7.83 17.89
CA CYS A 157 -2.45 -7.19 17.90
C CYS A 157 -2.44 -5.82 18.60
N TRP A 158 -1.55 -4.95 18.15
CA TRP A 158 -1.48 -3.54 18.52
C TRP A 158 -1.33 -2.65 17.29
N LEU A 159 -1.16 -3.25 16.11
CA LEU A 159 -0.78 -2.56 14.89
C LEU A 159 -1.91 -2.69 13.85
N ALA A 160 -2.26 -1.58 13.21
CA ALA A 160 -3.13 -1.56 12.05
C ALA A 160 -2.69 -0.49 11.06
N TYR A 161 -2.92 -0.72 9.78
CA TYR A 161 -2.64 0.24 8.71
C TYR A 161 -3.63 1.40 8.76
N CYS A 162 -3.07 2.60 8.92
CA CYS A 162 -3.83 3.83 8.76
C CYS A 162 -4.25 4.06 7.33
N THR A 163 -5.27 4.89 7.18
CA THR A 163 -5.80 5.31 5.90
C THR A 163 -6.09 6.82 5.95
N GLY A 164 -5.60 7.56 4.96
CA GLY A 164 -5.92 8.98 4.77
C GLY A 164 -6.52 9.19 3.39
N THR A 165 -7.48 10.09 3.28
CA THR A 165 -8.03 10.48 1.98
C THR A 165 -6.92 11.09 1.13
N VAL A 166 -6.87 10.72 -0.15
CA VAL A 166 -6.09 11.49 -1.13
C VAL A 166 -6.85 12.80 -1.31
N ILE A 167 -6.53 13.80 -0.49
CA ILE A 167 -6.93 15.17 -0.82
C ILE A 167 -6.09 15.49 -2.04
N PHE A 168 -6.62 15.27 -3.25
CA PHE A 168 -6.25 16.13 -4.37
C PHE A 168 -6.50 17.51 -3.82
N GLN A 169 -5.41 18.24 -3.50
CA GLN A 169 -5.48 19.53 -2.85
C GLN A 169 -6.65 20.27 -3.51
N SER A 170 -7.71 20.48 -2.73
CA SER A 170 -8.79 21.33 -3.18
C SER A 170 -8.14 22.62 -3.66
N ILE A 171 -8.66 23.12 -4.75
CA ILE A 171 -8.06 24.05 -5.71
C ILE A 171 -7.75 25.44 -5.11
N GLU A 172 -7.72 25.55 -3.77
CA GLU A 172 -7.35 26.74 -3.01
C GLU A 172 -5.90 26.68 -2.47
N GLY A 173 -5.21 25.53 -2.55
CA GLY A 173 -3.83 25.38 -2.03
C GLY A 173 -2.71 25.21 -3.06
N ILE A 174 -3.04 25.02 -4.35
CA ILE A 174 -2.04 24.65 -5.38
C ILE A 174 -1.22 25.86 -5.87
N VAL A 175 -1.67 27.10 -5.64
CA VAL A 175 -0.93 28.29 -6.11
C VAL A 175 0.39 28.49 -5.35
N GLU A 176 0.56 27.95 -4.14
CA GLU A 176 1.76 28.19 -3.34
C GLU A 176 2.85 27.10 -3.44
N MET A 177 2.56 25.94 -4.04
CA MET A 177 3.55 24.85 -4.18
C MET A 177 4.28 24.80 -5.52
N CYS A 178 3.99 25.71 -6.45
CA CYS A 178 4.74 25.86 -7.70
C CYS A 178 5.70 27.06 -7.76
N PHE A 179 5.86 27.84 -6.70
CA PHE A 179 6.91 28.87 -6.64
C PHE A 179 7.53 28.95 -5.24
N LYS A 180 8.49 28.05 -4.97
CA LYS A 180 9.63 28.35 -4.11
C LYS A 180 10.85 27.55 -4.53
#